data_AF-A0A348NZX5-F1
#
_entry.id   AF-A0A348NZX5-F1
#
_cell.length_a   1.000
_cell.length_b   1.000
_cell.length_c   1.000
_cell.angle_alpha   90.00
_cell.angle_beta   90.00
_cell.angle_gamma   90.00
#
_symmetry.space_group_name_H-M   'P 1'
#
loop_
_entity.id
_entity.type
_entity.pdbx_description
1 polymer ?
#
loop_
_entity_poly.entity_id
_entity_poly.type
_entity_poly.pdbx_seq_one_letter_code
_entity_poly.pdbx_strand_id
1 'polypeptide(L)'
;MFTRIILAALLTVTLTLFSTPVGRSEAETAAKNWLNGRSETKNYISVSEYVNYSDAVHIFNFKDGGFALIAADDASNPVLGYSFTGEFGDGAEKSNINFWLGLYKTAIEEIRTKNLDNSETAGEWKSILENKISKFEGKAVEPLLTSTWNQSPIYNMYCPLDGGSLSVVGCVATAMSQIMYYHKYPATGKSSSSYSTLDQNLAVDYYLSRYNWDLMPDALSSSS
;
A
#
# COMPACT_ATOMS: atom_id res chain seq x y z
N MET A 1 32.85 67.70 10.56
CA MET A 1 32.92 66.69 9.48
C MET A 1 32.96 65.32 10.15
N PHE A 2 31.79 64.72 10.41
CA PHE A 2 31.69 63.40 11.05
C PHE A 2 30.89 62.48 10.13
N THR A 3 31.60 61.58 9.47
CA THR A 3 31.03 60.59 8.57
C THR A 3 30.52 59.41 9.42
N ARG A 4 29.21 59.22 9.50
CA ARG A 4 28.59 58.06 10.14
C ARG A 4 28.54 56.92 9.11
N ILE A 5 29.31 55.86 9.36
CA ILE A 5 29.21 54.60 8.63
C ILE A 5 28.16 53.75 9.37
N ILE A 6 27.03 53.50 8.72
CA ILE A 6 26.01 52.55 9.19
C ILE A 6 26.39 51.19 8.57
N LEU A 7 26.84 50.27 9.41
CA LEU A 7 27.11 48.89 9.04
C LEU A 7 25.78 48.11 9.14
N ALA A 8 25.15 47.81 8.00
CA ALA A 8 23.99 46.94 7.95
C ALA A 8 24.47 45.47 7.98
N ALA A 9 24.20 44.77 9.07
CA ALA A 9 24.44 43.33 9.18
C ALA A 9 23.35 42.58 8.39
N LEU A 10 23.72 42.00 7.26
CA LEU A 10 22.86 41.14 6.46
C LEU A 10 22.81 39.76 7.12
N LEU A 11 21.76 39.49 7.90
CA LEU A 11 21.52 38.18 8.51
C LEU A 11 21.02 37.22 7.42
N THR A 12 21.94 36.49 6.78
CA THR A 12 21.57 35.39 5.88
C THR A 12 21.03 34.25 6.73
N VAL A 13 19.70 34.13 6.82
CA VAL A 13 19.04 32.94 7.35
C VAL A 13 19.29 31.83 6.33
N THR A 14 20.29 30.99 6.60
CA THR A 14 20.46 29.72 5.89
C THR A 14 19.30 28.84 6.33
N LEU A 15 18.30 28.68 5.45
CA LEU A 15 17.27 27.64 5.58
C LEU A 15 18.00 26.30 5.49
N THR A 16 18.34 25.73 6.64
CA THR A 16 18.79 24.36 6.71
C THR A 16 17.56 23.49 6.47
N LEU A 17 17.51 22.85 5.30
CA LEU A 17 16.53 21.84 4.91
C LEU A 17 16.82 20.55 5.70
N PHE A 18 16.60 20.56 7.00
CA PHE A 18 16.56 19.32 7.76
C PHE A 18 15.20 18.68 7.53
N SER A 19 15.19 17.35 7.39
CA SER A 19 13.93 16.64 7.44
C SER A 19 13.30 16.78 8.81
N THR A 20 11.98 16.79 8.85
CA THR A 20 11.19 16.91 10.06
C THR A 20 10.16 15.80 10.13
N PRO A 21 9.94 15.21 11.31
CA PRO A 21 8.84 14.29 11.50
C PRO A 21 7.52 14.97 11.15
N VAL A 22 6.74 14.33 10.29
CA VAL A 22 5.44 14.83 9.86
C VAL A 22 4.44 14.50 10.96
N GLY A 23 3.70 15.51 11.42
CA GLY A 23 2.65 15.33 12.42
C GLY A 23 1.31 14.91 11.82
N ARG A 24 0.42 14.35 12.64
CA ARG A 24 -0.94 13.93 12.22
C ARG A 24 -1.69 14.99 11.43
N SER A 25 -1.70 16.25 11.87
CA SER A 25 -2.47 17.32 11.21
C SER A 25 -1.97 17.62 9.80
N GLU A 26 -0.65 17.61 9.62
CA GLU A 26 -0.01 17.82 8.32
C GLU A 26 -0.26 16.62 7.41
N ALA A 27 -0.10 15.40 7.95
CA ALA A 27 -0.41 14.18 7.23
C ALA A 27 -1.89 14.08 6.81
N GLU A 28 -2.83 14.48 7.68
CA GLU A 28 -4.26 14.51 7.37
C GLU A 28 -4.56 15.52 6.25
N THR A 29 -3.89 16.67 6.27
CA THR A 29 -3.99 17.68 5.19
C THR A 29 -3.48 17.10 3.87
N ALA A 30 -2.32 16.44 3.90
CA ALA A 30 -1.74 15.80 2.73
C ALA A 30 -2.65 14.70 2.16
N ALA A 31 -3.23 13.85 3.02
CA ALA A 31 -4.19 12.82 2.63
C ALA A 31 -5.42 13.39 1.93
N LYS A 32 -6.04 14.43 2.52
CA LYS A 32 -7.22 15.09 1.94
C LYS A 32 -6.90 15.74 0.61
N ASN A 33 -5.83 16.54 0.53
CA ASN A 33 -5.45 17.23 -0.69
C ASN A 33 -5.11 16.24 -1.80
N TRP A 34 -4.39 15.16 -1.49
CA TRP A 34 -4.06 14.13 -2.48
C TRP A 34 -5.30 13.47 -3.07
N LEU A 35 -6.21 12.98 -2.22
CA LEU A 35 -7.42 12.29 -2.68
C LEU A 35 -8.36 13.24 -3.43
N ASN A 36 -8.55 14.47 -2.94
CA ASN A 36 -9.38 15.48 -3.61
C ASN A 36 -8.78 15.99 -4.93
N GLY A 37 -7.46 16.10 -5.01
CA GLY A 37 -6.77 16.53 -6.22
C GLY A 37 -6.82 15.49 -7.35
N ARG A 38 -7.02 14.20 -7.00
CA ARG A 38 -7.05 13.09 -7.96
C ARG A 38 -8.42 12.46 -8.17
N SER A 39 -9.36 12.67 -7.26
CA SER A 39 -10.74 12.18 -7.44
C SER A 39 -11.56 13.18 -8.26
N GLU A 40 -12.28 12.67 -9.26
CA GLU A 40 -13.20 13.49 -10.05
C GLU A 40 -14.59 13.61 -9.43
N THR A 41 -14.96 12.66 -8.57
CA THR A 41 -16.36 12.47 -8.14
C THR A 41 -16.56 12.54 -6.64
N LYS A 42 -15.50 12.36 -5.83
CA LYS A 42 -15.59 12.31 -4.37
C LYS A 42 -14.86 13.47 -3.73
N ASN A 43 -15.38 13.91 -2.58
CA ASN A 43 -14.80 14.95 -1.76
C ASN A 43 -14.47 14.40 -0.37
N TYR A 44 -13.19 14.17 -0.12
CA TYR A 44 -12.62 13.60 1.08
C TYR A 44 -12.43 14.68 2.14
N ILE A 45 -13.45 14.87 2.99
CA ILE A 45 -13.41 15.86 4.08
C ILE A 45 -13.26 15.18 5.44
N SER A 46 -14.07 14.14 5.69
CA SER A 46 -14.21 13.54 7.01
C SER A 46 -13.46 12.21 7.10
N VAL A 47 -12.45 12.17 7.97
CA VAL A 47 -11.77 10.93 8.39
C VAL A 47 -12.73 10.11 9.25
N SER A 48 -12.89 8.83 8.93
CA SER A 48 -13.63 7.85 9.74
C SER A 48 -12.72 7.19 10.77
N GLU A 49 -11.47 6.91 10.41
CA GLU A 49 -10.49 6.24 11.26
C GLU A 49 -9.07 6.75 10.97
N TYR A 50 -8.26 6.80 12.02
CA TYR A 50 -6.84 7.14 11.93
C TYR A 50 -6.00 6.11 12.68
N VAL A 51 -4.96 5.60 12.02
CA VAL A 51 -3.97 4.69 12.61
C VAL A 51 -2.58 5.28 12.43
N ASN A 52 -1.78 5.29 13.50
CA ASN A 52 -0.34 5.53 13.42
C ASN A 52 0.38 4.18 13.48
N TYR A 53 0.95 3.76 12.35
CA TYR A 53 1.74 2.54 12.28
C TYR A 53 3.20 2.84 12.61
N SER A 54 3.64 2.43 13.80
CA SER A 54 5.04 2.47 14.27
C SER A 54 5.73 3.84 14.13
N ASP A 55 5.00 4.94 14.27
CA ASP A 55 5.50 6.30 14.05
C ASP A 55 6.17 6.52 12.68
N ALA A 56 5.79 5.70 11.69
CA ALA A 56 6.37 5.70 10.35
C ALA A 56 5.32 6.00 9.28
N VAL A 57 4.07 5.57 9.48
CA VAL A 57 2.99 5.75 8.51
C VAL A 57 1.71 6.22 9.21
N HIS A 58 1.16 7.32 8.74
CA HIS A 58 -0.18 7.80 9.09
C HIS A 58 -1.21 7.24 8.10
N ILE A 59 -2.16 6.48 8.61
CA ILE A 59 -3.21 5.84 7.81
C ILE A 59 -4.53 6.52 8.11
N PHE A 60 -5.22 7.01 7.09
CA PHE A 60 -6.53 7.66 7.20
C PHE A 60 -7.55 6.93 6.35
N ASN A 61 -8.61 6.40 6.97
CA ASN A 61 -9.83 5.97 6.29
C ASN A 61 -10.84 7.13 6.27
N PHE A 62 -11.66 7.22 5.22
CA PHE A 62 -12.62 8.31 5.05
C PHE A 62 -14.07 7.81 5.07
N LYS A 63 -14.98 8.64 5.61
CA LYS A 63 -16.40 8.29 5.75
C LYS A 63 -17.10 7.93 4.44
N ASP A 64 -16.72 8.57 3.33
CA ASP A 64 -17.29 8.31 2.00
C ASP A 64 -16.56 7.17 1.24
N GLY A 65 -15.77 6.39 1.98
CA GLY A 65 -14.93 5.30 1.49
C GLY A 65 -13.68 5.80 0.79
N GLY A 66 -12.60 5.02 0.88
CA GLY A 66 -11.25 5.33 0.44
C GLY A 66 -10.31 5.56 1.62
N PHE A 67 -9.02 5.51 1.33
CA PHE A 67 -7.97 5.66 2.33
C PHE A 67 -6.71 6.29 1.74
N ALA A 68 -5.86 6.83 2.62
CA ALA A 68 -4.51 7.28 2.27
C ALA A 68 -3.51 6.94 3.38
N LEU A 69 -2.33 6.47 2.97
CA LEU A 69 -1.17 6.18 3.79
C LEU A 69 -0.14 7.27 3.51
N ILE A 70 0.22 8.03 4.55
CA ILE A 70 1.09 9.19 4.48
C ILE A 70 2.35 8.94 5.30
N ALA A 71 3.51 9.29 4.77
CA ALA A 71 4.78 9.14 5.49
C ALA A 71 4.82 10.03 6.74
N ALA A 72 5.42 9.53 7.82
CA ALA A 72 5.61 10.27 9.07
C ALA A 72 6.93 11.07 9.12
N ASP A 73 7.57 11.28 7.97
CA ASP A 73 8.82 12.03 7.84
C ASP A 73 8.89 12.65 6.43
N ASP A 74 9.25 13.92 6.35
CA ASP A 74 9.18 14.69 5.11
C ASP A 74 10.35 14.40 4.14
N ALA A 75 11.38 13.68 4.57
CA ALA A 75 12.43 13.11 3.71
C ALA A 75 11.99 11.83 2.96
N SER A 76 10.74 11.39 3.13
CA SER A 76 10.11 10.34 2.33
C SER A 76 9.08 10.93 1.37
N ASN A 77 8.70 10.19 0.32
CA ASN A 77 7.57 10.57 -0.51
C ASN A 77 6.31 10.71 0.36
N PRO A 78 5.50 11.77 0.16
CA PRO A 78 4.38 12.07 1.04
C PRO A 78 3.31 10.98 1.06
N VAL A 79 2.97 10.41 -0.10
CA VAL A 79 1.88 9.42 -0.22
C VAL A 79 2.46 8.06 -0.54
N LEU A 80 2.33 7.14 0.42
CA LEU A 80 2.87 5.78 0.35
C LEU A 80 1.88 4.79 -0.27
N GLY A 81 0.58 5.10 -0.21
CA GLY A 81 -0.48 4.32 -0.82
C GLY A 81 -1.83 4.99 -0.64
N TYR A 82 -2.77 4.76 -1.54
CA TYR A 82 -4.11 5.31 -1.44
C TYR A 82 -5.12 4.49 -2.25
N SER A 83 -6.39 4.66 -1.93
CA SER A 83 -7.52 4.15 -2.70
C SER A 83 -8.69 5.12 -2.61
N PHE A 84 -9.46 5.26 -3.70
CA PHE A 84 -10.68 6.07 -3.70
C PHE A 84 -11.89 5.35 -3.09
N THR A 85 -11.78 4.05 -2.84
CA THR A 85 -12.86 3.18 -2.37
C THR A 85 -12.37 2.21 -1.30
N GLY A 86 -13.31 1.61 -0.56
CA GLY A 86 -13.00 0.65 0.50
C GLY A 86 -12.33 1.31 1.71
N GLU A 87 -11.73 0.50 2.56
CA GLU A 87 -11.03 0.95 3.76
C GLU A 87 -9.73 0.18 3.87
N PHE A 88 -8.71 0.82 4.43
CA PHE A 88 -7.50 0.14 4.83
C PHE A 88 -7.75 -0.47 6.21
N GLY A 89 -8.01 -1.78 6.25
CA GLY A 89 -8.15 -2.50 7.52
C GLY A 89 -6.84 -2.55 8.30
N ASP A 90 -6.89 -3.13 9.51
CA ASP A 90 -5.69 -3.33 10.32
C ASP A 90 -4.72 -4.28 9.58
N GLY A 91 -3.70 -3.70 8.96
CA GLY A 91 -2.70 -4.41 8.17
C GLY A 91 -1.97 -5.50 8.97
N ALA A 92 -2.06 -5.47 10.30
CA ALA A 92 -1.52 -6.49 11.19
C ALA A 92 -2.07 -7.90 10.93
N GLU A 93 -3.34 -8.02 10.50
CA GLU A 93 -3.97 -9.32 10.26
C GLU A 93 -3.53 -9.97 8.94
N LYS A 94 -3.00 -9.17 8.00
CA LYS A 94 -2.55 -9.64 6.69
C LYS A 94 -1.03 -9.60 6.62
N SER A 95 -0.39 -10.77 6.74
CA SER A 95 1.07 -10.90 6.80
C SER A 95 1.82 -10.17 5.68
N ASN A 96 1.29 -10.17 4.46
CA ASN A 96 1.88 -9.46 3.33
C ASN A 96 1.78 -7.92 3.45
N ILE A 97 0.67 -7.40 3.96
CA ILE A 97 0.50 -5.96 4.19
C ILE A 97 1.36 -5.51 5.36
N ASN A 98 1.40 -6.28 6.45
CA ASN A 98 2.26 -5.98 7.59
C ASN A 98 3.75 -5.99 7.20
N PHE A 99 4.18 -6.95 6.39
CA PHE A 99 5.54 -6.97 5.84
C PHE A 99 5.83 -5.69 5.03
N TRP A 100 4.93 -5.28 4.15
CA TRP A 100 5.09 -4.08 3.33
C TRP A 100 5.13 -2.79 4.17
N LEU A 101 4.25 -2.65 5.18
CA LEU A 101 4.31 -1.54 6.14
C LEU A 101 5.61 -1.55 6.96
N GLY A 102 6.12 -2.74 7.29
CA GLY A 102 7.41 -2.92 7.94
C GLY A 102 8.59 -2.36 7.12
N LEU A 103 8.53 -2.45 5.78
CA LEU A 103 9.55 -1.84 4.92
C LEU A 103 9.55 -0.32 5.03
N TYR A 104 8.38 0.32 5.07
CA TYR A 104 8.30 1.77 5.31
C TYR A 104 8.79 2.17 6.69
N LYS A 105 8.46 1.38 7.72
CA LYS A 105 9.01 1.58 9.05
C LYS A 105 10.53 1.63 9.03
N THR A 106 11.17 0.60 8.44
CA THR A 106 12.64 0.56 8.32
C THR A 106 13.19 1.75 7.54
N ALA A 107 12.55 2.14 6.44
CA ALA A 107 12.98 3.30 5.65
C ALA A 107 12.92 4.62 6.44
N ILE A 108 11.83 4.86 7.19
CA ILE A 108 11.66 6.06 8.02
C ILE A 108 12.65 6.06 9.21
N GLU A 109 12.89 4.91 9.83
CA GLU A 109 13.92 4.77 10.87
C GLU A 109 15.32 5.10 10.32
N GLU A 110 15.62 4.68 9.09
CA GLU A 110 16.88 4.98 8.42
C GLU A 110 17.04 6.47 8.12
N ILE A 111 15.98 7.13 7.60
CA ILE A 111 15.94 8.59 7.39
C ILE A 111 16.33 9.32 8.66
N ARG A 112 15.67 8.97 9.78
CA ARG A 112 15.89 9.61 11.09
C ARG A 112 17.29 9.32 11.65
N THR A 113 17.75 8.08 11.54
CA THR A 113 19.07 7.67 12.07
C THR A 113 20.21 8.32 11.31
N LYS A 114 20.07 8.46 9.99
CA LYS A 114 21.08 9.06 9.12
C LYS A 114 20.94 10.57 8.98
N ASN A 115 19.89 11.18 9.53
CA ASN A 115 19.54 12.58 9.36
C ASN A 115 19.52 12.98 7.87
N LEU A 116 18.84 12.17 7.04
CA LEU A 116 18.70 12.48 5.63
C LEU A 116 17.90 13.77 5.45
N ASP A 117 18.28 14.60 4.49
CA ASP A 117 17.53 15.80 4.14
C ASP A 117 16.31 15.48 3.26
N ASN A 118 15.44 16.48 3.07
CA ASN A 118 14.24 16.37 2.26
C ASN A 118 14.39 17.05 0.88
N SER A 119 15.62 17.23 0.38
CA SER A 119 15.85 17.98 -0.87
C SER A 119 15.15 17.35 -2.08
N GLU A 120 15.01 16.03 -2.11
CA GLU A 120 14.32 15.29 -3.18
C GLU A 120 12.79 15.31 -3.04
N THR A 121 12.26 15.47 -1.82
CA THR A 121 10.83 15.28 -1.50
C THR A 121 10.10 16.58 -1.13
N ALA A 122 10.82 17.64 -0.73
CA ALA A 122 10.24 18.91 -0.27
C ALA A 122 9.33 19.56 -1.32
N GLY A 123 9.66 19.42 -2.62
CA GLY A 123 8.82 19.92 -3.70
C GLY A 123 7.47 19.22 -3.79
N GLU A 124 7.45 17.89 -3.59
CA GLU A 124 6.23 17.10 -3.58
C GLU A 124 5.39 17.42 -2.34
N TRP A 125 5.99 17.44 -1.16
CA TRP A 125 5.32 17.84 0.09
C TRP A 125 4.67 19.21 -0.02
N LYS A 126 5.42 20.23 -0.47
CA LYS A 126 4.89 21.57 -0.68
C LYS A 126 3.72 21.57 -1.66
N SER A 127 3.85 20.87 -2.78
CA SER A 127 2.78 20.81 -3.79
C SER A 127 1.51 20.19 -3.24
N ILE A 128 1.62 19.11 -2.45
CA ILE A 128 0.47 18.47 -1.83
C ILE A 128 -0.16 19.36 -0.76
N LEU A 129 0.64 19.92 0.16
CA LEU A 129 0.13 20.74 1.26
C LEU A 129 -0.52 22.04 0.78
N GLU A 130 -0.01 22.63 -0.31
CA GLU A 130 -0.60 23.81 -0.96
C GLU A 130 -1.75 23.48 -1.93
N ASN A 131 -2.18 22.21 -1.99
CA ASN A 131 -3.24 21.71 -2.88
C ASN A 131 -2.95 21.99 -4.38
N LYS A 132 -1.69 21.93 -4.78
CA LYS A 132 -1.19 22.06 -6.15
C LYS A 132 -0.90 20.69 -6.75
N ILE A 133 -1.88 19.79 -6.68
CA ILE A 133 -1.79 18.45 -7.26
C ILE A 133 -1.95 18.55 -8.77
N SER A 134 -0.94 18.12 -9.53
CA SER A 134 -1.07 17.99 -10.98
C SER A 134 -2.03 16.86 -11.30
N LYS A 135 -2.94 17.10 -12.25
CA LYS A 135 -3.72 16.01 -12.85
C LYS A 135 -2.76 15.09 -13.60
N PHE A 136 -2.98 13.79 -13.48
CA PHE A 136 -2.22 12.83 -14.27
C PHE A 136 -2.63 12.96 -15.73
N GLU A 137 -1.70 13.36 -16.61
CA GLU A 137 -1.95 13.56 -18.04
C GLU A 137 -1.58 12.32 -18.88
N GLY A 138 -1.17 11.21 -18.24
CA GLY A 138 -0.81 9.96 -18.91
C GLY A 138 -2.00 9.03 -19.18
N LYS A 139 -1.75 7.94 -19.91
CA LYS A 139 -2.70 6.82 -19.99
C LYS A 139 -2.66 6.06 -18.67
N ALA A 140 -3.78 6.05 -17.94
CA ALA A 140 -3.95 5.15 -16.81
C ALA A 140 -4.21 3.73 -17.34
N VAL A 141 -3.55 2.73 -16.73
CA VAL A 141 -3.94 1.33 -16.90
C VAL A 141 -4.74 0.99 -15.67
N GLU A 142 -6.05 0.81 -15.84
CA GLU A 142 -6.93 0.33 -14.79
C GLU A 142 -6.47 -1.04 -14.28
N PRO A 143 -6.82 -1.44 -13.04
CA PRO A 143 -6.48 -2.75 -12.52
C PRO A 143 -6.87 -3.86 -13.50
N LEU A 144 -5.87 -4.64 -13.92
CA LEU A 144 -6.07 -5.70 -14.91
C LEU A 144 -6.83 -6.89 -14.33
N LEU A 145 -6.57 -7.20 -13.06
CA LEU A 145 -7.21 -8.30 -12.37
C LEU A 145 -8.64 -7.90 -11.96
N THR A 146 -9.60 -8.72 -12.36
CA THR A 146 -10.99 -8.63 -11.88
C THR A 146 -11.24 -9.50 -10.65
N SER A 147 -10.44 -10.55 -10.48
CA SER A 147 -10.53 -11.44 -9.33
C SER A 147 -10.18 -10.72 -8.02
N THR A 148 -10.91 -11.06 -6.97
CA THR A 148 -10.68 -10.61 -5.58
C THR A 148 -10.57 -11.83 -4.66
N TRP A 149 -9.77 -12.81 -5.07
CA TRP A 149 -9.66 -14.10 -4.37
C TRP A 149 -8.98 -13.97 -3.01
N ASN A 150 -9.34 -14.87 -2.10
CA ASN A 150 -8.86 -14.89 -0.72
C ASN A 150 -8.11 -16.20 -0.43
N GLN A 151 -7.48 -16.30 0.74
CA GLN A 151 -6.77 -17.51 1.16
C GLN A 151 -7.67 -18.49 1.93
N SER A 152 -8.84 -18.04 2.37
CA SER A 152 -9.90 -18.78 3.06
C SER A 152 -11.15 -17.90 3.22
N PRO A 153 -12.32 -18.47 3.61
CA PRO A 153 -12.69 -19.87 3.44
C PRO A 153 -12.96 -20.20 1.96
N ILE A 154 -13.37 -21.44 1.66
CA ILE A 154 -13.71 -21.96 0.31
C ILE A 154 -12.49 -22.16 -0.59
N TYR A 155 -11.66 -21.12 -0.77
CA TYR A 155 -10.45 -21.20 -1.61
C TYR A 155 -9.46 -22.27 -1.14
N ASN A 156 -9.43 -22.56 0.16
CA ASN A 156 -8.55 -23.53 0.78
C ASN A 156 -9.17 -24.92 0.99
N MET A 157 -10.30 -25.24 0.35
CA MET A 157 -11.00 -26.51 0.59
C MET A 157 -10.19 -27.76 0.25
N TYR A 158 -9.16 -27.64 -0.59
CA TYR A 158 -8.23 -28.71 -0.95
C TYR A 158 -6.85 -28.57 -0.30
N CYS A 159 -6.68 -27.58 0.58
CA CYS A 159 -5.48 -27.46 1.39
C CYS A 159 -5.46 -28.56 2.47
N PRO A 160 -4.28 -28.99 2.93
CA PRO A 160 -4.17 -29.96 4.00
C PRO A 160 -4.73 -29.43 5.33
N LEU A 161 -4.93 -30.34 6.28
CA LEU A 161 -5.17 -29.98 7.66
C LEU A 161 -3.84 -29.62 8.36
N ASP A 162 -3.86 -28.57 9.16
CA ASP A 162 -2.82 -28.17 10.09
C ASP A 162 -3.47 -27.96 11.47
N GLY A 163 -3.01 -28.70 12.48
CA GLY A 163 -3.60 -28.67 13.82
C GLY A 163 -5.10 -29.03 13.88
N GLY A 164 -5.61 -29.78 12.90
CA GLY A 164 -7.03 -30.15 12.80
C GLY A 164 -7.94 -29.15 12.08
N SER A 165 -7.38 -28.05 11.55
CA SER A 165 -8.10 -27.07 10.72
C SER A 165 -7.49 -26.99 9.32
N LEU A 166 -8.27 -26.62 8.31
CA LEU A 166 -7.72 -26.41 6.96
C LEU A 166 -6.69 -25.28 6.98
N SER A 167 -5.48 -25.55 6.46
CA SER A 167 -4.49 -24.51 6.19
C SER A 167 -5.05 -23.48 5.21
N VAL A 168 -4.54 -22.24 5.25
CA VAL A 168 -4.83 -21.25 4.20
C VAL A 168 -4.13 -21.62 2.89
N VAL A 169 -4.61 -21.08 1.76
CA VAL A 169 -3.96 -21.27 0.44
C VAL A 169 -2.51 -20.76 0.43
N GLY A 170 -2.25 -19.68 1.15
CA GLY A 170 -0.98 -18.96 1.11
C GLY A 170 -1.01 -17.79 0.13
N CYS A 171 -0.35 -16.69 0.49
CA CYS A 171 -0.38 -15.45 -0.28
C CYS A 171 0.25 -15.60 -1.68
N VAL A 172 1.34 -16.36 -1.80
CA VAL A 172 2.02 -16.62 -3.07
C VAL A 172 1.13 -17.41 -4.03
N ALA A 173 0.52 -18.50 -3.55
CA ALA A 173 -0.40 -19.31 -4.36
C ALA A 173 -1.64 -18.50 -4.75
N THR A 174 -2.19 -17.69 -3.84
CA THR A 174 -3.35 -16.81 -4.14
C THR A 174 -3.00 -15.78 -5.21
N ALA A 175 -1.85 -15.10 -5.09
CA ALA A 175 -1.41 -14.12 -6.07
C ALA A 175 -1.18 -14.75 -7.45
N MET A 176 -0.47 -15.89 -7.51
CA MET A 176 -0.24 -16.60 -8.78
C MET A 176 -1.57 -17.06 -9.40
N SER A 177 -2.50 -17.58 -8.61
CA SER A 177 -3.79 -18.08 -9.11
C SER A 177 -4.61 -16.95 -9.75
N GLN A 178 -4.61 -15.75 -9.18
CA GLN A 178 -5.28 -14.59 -9.77
C GLN A 178 -4.63 -14.14 -11.10
N ILE A 179 -3.30 -14.20 -11.21
CA ILE A 179 -2.57 -13.92 -12.47
C ILE A 179 -2.91 -14.97 -13.54
N MET A 180 -2.94 -16.25 -13.16
CA MET A 180 -3.31 -17.34 -14.07
C MET A 180 -4.76 -17.20 -14.55
N TYR A 181 -5.67 -16.80 -13.67
CA TYR A 181 -7.07 -16.54 -14.01
C TYR A 181 -7.22 -15.37 -14.98
N TYR A 182 -6.51 -14.26 -14.77
CA TYR A 182 -6.49 -13.14 -15.71
C TYR A 182 -6.06 -13.57 -17.12
N HIS A 183 -5.03 -14.41 -17.22
CA HIS A 183 -4.57 -14.94 -18.50
C HIS A 183 -5.41 -16.13 -19.02
N LYS A 184 -6.31 -16.68 -18.20
CA LYS A 184 -7.04 -17.93 -18.44
C LYS A 184 -6.15 -19.04 -19.01
N TYR A 185 -4.97 -19.22 -18.39
CA TYR A 185 -3.96 -20.14 -18.88
C TYR A 185 -3.19 -20.83 -17.73
N PRO A 186 -2.84 -22.12 -17.85
CA PRO A 186 -3.12 -23.03 -18.97
C PRO A 186 -4.50 -23.70 -18.88
N ALA A 187 -5.00 -24.28 -19.97
CA ALA A 187 -6.18 -25.16 -19.90
C ALA A 187 -5.88 -26.52 -19.23
N THR A 188 -4.63 -26.95 -19.30
CA THR A 188 -4.13 -28.22 -18.72
C THR A 188 -2.72 -28.01 -18.22
N GLY A 189 -2.45 -28.45 -16.99
CA GLY A 189 -1.13 -28.37 -16.41
C GLY A 189 -0.12 -29.32 -17.07
N LYS A 190 1.15 -29.22 -16.68
CA LYS A 190 2.23 -30.08 -17.17
C LYS A 190 3.09 -30.54 -16.01
N SER A 191 3.60 -31.77 -16.10
CA SER A 191 4.42 -32.40 -15.06
C SER A 191 3.66 -32.63 -13.74
N SER A 192 4.38 -33.10 -12.74
CA SER A 192 3.96 -33.18 -11.35
C SER A 192 4.99 -32.50 -10.44
N SER A 193 4.61 -32.28 -9.18
CA SER A 193 5.53 -31.85 -8.13
C SER A 193 5.11 -32.43 -6.79
N SER A 194 6.08 -32.63 -5.91
CA SER A 194 5.86 -33.12 -4.56
C SER A 194 6.88 -32.55 -3.59
N TYR A 195 6.49 -32.39 -2.34
CA TYR A 195 7.37 -32.00 -1.24
C TYR A 195 6.86 -32.58 0.08
N SER A 196 7.73 -32.64 1.08
CA SER A 196 7.40 -33.10 2.43
C SER A 196 7.32 -31.90 3.38
N THR A 197 6.32 -31.92 4.25
CA THR A 197 6.28 -31.09 5.47
C THR A 197 6.74 -31.95 6.66
N LEU A 198 6.68 -31.38 7.87
CA LEU A 198 7.03 -32.12 9.09
C LEU A 198 6.17 -33.38 9.29
N ASP A 199 4.89 -33.32 8.91
CA ASP A 199 3.89 -34.32 9.26
C ASP A 199 3.27 -35.06 8.06
N GLN A 200 3.55 -34.64 6.83
CA GLN A 200 2.91 -35.22 5.64
C GLN A 200 3.72 -35.02 4.34
N ASN A 201 3.43 -35.84 3.35
CA ASN A 201 3.88 -35.66 1.97
C ASN A 201 2.74 -35.08 1.13
N LEU A 202 3.04 -34.01 0.38
CA LEU A 202 2.09 -33.37 -0.53
C LEU A 202 2.57 -33.54 -1.97
N ALA A 203 1.62 -33.84 -2.86
CA ALA A 203 1.90 -34.03 -4.27
C ALA A 203 0.72 -33.57 -5.13
N VAL A 204 1.04 -33.12 -6.33
CA VAL A 204 0.07 -32.76 -7.37
C VAL A 204 0.59 -33.19 -8.73
N ASP A 205 -0.27 -33.82 -9.51
CA ASP A 205 -0.03 -34.10 -10.93
C ASP A 205 -0.81 -33.09 -11.78
N TYR A 206 -0.09 -32.10 -12.28
CA TYR A 206 -0.68 -31.02 -13.06
C TYR A 206 -1.19 -31.52 -14.42
N TYR A 207 -0.64 -32.61 -14.97
CA TYR A 207 -1.11 -33.19 -16.23
C TYR A 207 -2.54 -33.72 -16.13
N LEU A 208 -2.97 -34.11 -14.94
CA LEU A 208 -4.34 -34.55 -14.66
C LEU A 208 -5.30 -33.39 -14.37
N SER A 209 -4.79 -32.17 -14.15
CA SER A 209 -5.61 -30.99 -13.90
C SER A 209 -6.17 -30.41 -15.19
N ARG A 210 -7.48 -30.15 -15.21
CA ARG A 210 -8.18 -29.41 -16.27
C ARG A 210 -8.76 -28.15 -15.66
N TYR A 211 -8.25 -26.98 -16.07
CA TYR A 211 -8.69 -25.70 -15.54
C TYR A 211 -9.80 -25.15 -16.43
N ASN A 212 -11.04 -25.20 -15.94
CA ASN A 212 -12.18 -24.60 -16.62
C ASN A 212 -12.34 -23.15 -16.15
N TRP A 213 -11.54 -22.25 -16.72
CA TRP A 213 -11.48 -20.84 -16.32
C TRP A 213 -12.82 -20.12 -16.42
N ASP A 214 -13.70 -20.52 -17.34
CA ASP A 214 -15.02 -19.90 -17.50
C ASP A 214 -16.00 -20.25 -16.38
N LEU A 215 -15.70 -21.27 -15.57
CA LEU A 215 -16.46 -21.60 -14.36
C LEU A 215 -15.88 -20.96 -13.09
N MET A 216 -14.75 -20.24 -13.18
CA MET A 216 -14.15 -19.58 -12.03
C MET A 216 -14.68 -18.14 -11.92
N PRO A 217 -15.40 -17.77 -10.84
CA PRO A 217 -15.89 -16.42 -10.67
C PRO A 217 -14.81 -15.47 -10.15
N ASP A 218 -15.01 -14.16 -10.33
CA ASP A 218 -14.13 -13.12 -9.81
C ASP A 218 -14.06 -13.12 -8.27
N ALA A 219 -15.09 -13.61 -7.59
CA ALA A 219 -15.09 -13.82 -6.15
C ALA A 219 -15.99 -15.00 -5.77
N LEU A 220 -15.56 -15.80 -4.81
CA LEU A 220 -16.40 -16.79 -4.13
C LEU A 220 -17.06 -16.17 -2.89
N SER A 221 -18.32 -16.51 -2.70
CA SER A 221 -19.13 -16.18 -1.53
C SER A 221 -19.68 -17.47 -0.92
N SER A 222 -20.27 -17.41 0.28
CA SER A 222 -20.94 -18.57 0.89
C SER A 222 -22.11 -19.13 0.06
N SER A 223 -22.57 -18.42 -0.97
CA SER A 223 -23.60 -18.85 -1.93
C SER A 223 -23.02 -19.32 -3.27
N SER A 224 -21.69 -19.36 -3.41
CA SER A 224 -20.98 -19.84 -4.59
C SER A 224 -20.73 -21.35 -4.55
#